data_AF-A0A3L7YV07-F1
#
_entry.id   AF-A0A3L7YV07-F1
#
_cell.length_a   1.000
_cell.length_b   1.000
_cell.length_c   1.000
_cell.angle_alpha   90.00
_cell.angle_beta   90.00
_cell.angle_gamma   90.00
#
_symmetry.space_group_name_H-M   'P 1'
#
loop_
_entity.id
_entity.type
_entity.pdbx_description
1 polymer ?
#
loop_
_entity_poly.entity_id
_entity_poly.type
_entity_poly.pdbx_seq_one_letter_code
_entity_poly.pdbx_strand_id
1 'polypeptide(L)' 'MALTPSNGTTSTTSFDYDIIVVGGGPAGLCAGLYASRARLTTLVIDKAVPGGQILNTHLIEDY' A
#
# COMPACT_ATOMS: atom_id res chain seq x y z
N MET A 1 24.04 42.59 -5.65
CA MET A 1 24.79 41.64 -4.80
C MET A 1 23.77 40.65 -4.27
N ALA A 2 24.05 39.37 -4.46
CA ALA A 2 23.12 38.33 -4.86
C ALA A 2 21.91 38.09 -3.94
N LEU A 3 20.74 37.92 -4.58
CA LEU A 3 19.56 37.25 -4.02
C LEU A 3 20.00 35.90 -3.45
N THR A 4 19.90 35.73 -2.14
CA THR A 4 20.09 34.44 -1.48
C THR A 4 19.13 33.44 -2.10
N PRO A 5 19.58 32.28 -2.61
CA PRO A 5 18.64 31.24 -3.01
C PRO A 5 17.99 30.70 -1.74
N SER A 6 16.76 31.11 -1.45
CA SER A 6 15.91 30.33 -0.54
C SER A 6 15.52 29.08 -1.30
N ASN A 7 16.34 28.04 -1.16
CA ASN A 7 16.00 26.69 -1.59
C ASN A 7 14.59 26.42 -1.07
N GLY A 8 13.66 26.29 -2.02
CA GLY A 8 12.24 26.35 -1.76
C GLY A 8 11.84 25.46 -0.60
N THR A 9 10.89 25.94 0.18
CA THR A 9 10.05 25.13 1.06
C THR A 9 9.35 24.08 0.21
N THR A 10 10.06 23.01 -0.15
CA THR A 10 9.45 21.79 -0.65
C THR A 10 8.78 21.16 0.57
N SER A 11 7.51 21.49 0.75
CA SER A 11 6.62 20.79 1.67
C SER A 11 6.47 19.36 1.16
N THR A 12 7.46 18.52 1.43
CA THR A 12 7.39 17.09 1.17
C THR A 12 6.28 16.57 2.06
N THR A 13 5.11 16.33 1.49
CA THR A 13 3.99 15.66 2.16
C THR A 13 4.44 14.25 2.53
N SER A 14 5.05 14.11 3.70
CA SER A 14 5.38 12.82 4.30
C SER A 14 4.08 12.16 4.71
N PHE A 15 3.68 11.14 3.97
CA PHE A 15 2.59 10.27 4.40
C PHE A 15 3.14 9.34 5.48
N ASP A 16 2.85 9.65 6.75
CA ASP A 16 3.21 8.79 7.86
C ASP A 16 2.31 7.54 7.86
N TYR A 17 2.90 6.43 7.45
CA TYR A 17 2.30 5.10 7.54
C TYR A 17 3.02 4.28 8.61
N ASP A 18 2.27 3.74 9.56
CA ASP A 18 2.80 2.88 10.61
C ASP A 18 3.13 1.47 10.06
N ILE A 19 2.36 1.02 9.06
CA ILE A 19 2.47 -0.34 8.52
C ILE A 19 2.28 -0.32 7.01
N ILE A 20 3.13 -1.09 6.31
CA ILE A 20 3.00 -1.33 4.87
C ILE A 20 2.78 -2.83 4.65
N VAL A 21 1.69 -3.16 3.96
CA VAL A 21 1.32 -4.53 3.60
C VAL A 21 1.53 -4.69 2.10
N VAL A 22 2.38 -5.63 1.70
CA VAL A 22 2.63 -5.95 0.29
C VAL A 22 1.89 -7.24 -0.06
N GLY A 23 0.87 -7.09 -0.90
CA GLY A 23 -0.07 -8.14 -1.31
C GLY A 23 -1.51 -7.79 -0.92
N GLY A 24 -2.42 -7.77 -1.88
CA GLY A 24 -3.85 -7.53 -1.75
C GLY A 24 -4.68 -8.81 -1.82
N GLY A 25 -4.06 -9.96 -1.51
CA GLY A 25 -4.79 -11.21 -1.29
C GLY A 25 -5.59 -11.22 0.03
N PRO A 26 -6.24 -12.34 0.36
CA PRO A 26 -7.01 -12.46 1.61
C PRO A 26 -6.14 -12.18 2.85
N ALA A 27 -4.88 -12.63 2.84
CA ALA A 27 -3.93 -12.38 3.92
C ALA A 27 -3.63 -10.88 4.12
N GLY A 28 -3.39 -10.15 3.02
CA GLY A 28 -3.01 -8.74 3.11
C GLY A 28 -4.18 -7.80 3.36
N LEU A 29 -5.37 -8.12 2.84
CA LEU A 29 -6.60 -7.41 3.20
C LEU A 29 -6.99 -7.64 4.67
N CYS A 30 -6.82 -8.87 5.17
CA CYS A 30 -6.98 -9.15 6.60
C CYS A 30 -5.96 -8.37 7.44
N ALA A 31 -4.69 -8.32 7.05
CA ALA A 31 -3.66 -7.56 7.75
C ALA A 31 -4.01 -6.07 7.82
N GLY A 32 -4.42 -5.46 6.69
CA GLY A 32 -4.87 -4.08 6.65
C GLY A 32 -6.11 -3.83 7.50
N LEU A 33 -7.09 -4.75 7.49
CA LEU A 33 -8.28 -4.65 8.33
C LEU A 33 -7.93 -4.63 9.83
N TYR A 34 -7.09 -5.57 10.28
CA TYR A 34 -6.70 -5.64 11.69
C TYR A 34 -5.85 -4.45 12.11
N ALA A 35 -4.97 -3.98 11.24
CA ALA A 35 -4.15 -2.83 11.53
C ALA A 35 -4.96 -1.51 11.55
N SER A 36 -5.97 -1.37 10.68
CA SER A 36 -6.94 -0.28 10.76
C SER A 36 -7.77 -0.33 12.06
N ARG A 37 -8.14 -1.53 12.55
CA ARG A 37 -8.80 -1.70 13.86
C ARG A 37 -7.91 -1.29 15.03
N ALA A 38 -6.59 -1.44 14.89
CA ALA A 38 -5.61 -0.97 15.87
C ALA A 38 -5.38 0.55 15.79
N ARG A 39 -6.12 1.29 14.94
CA ARG A 39 -5.96 2.72 14.66
C ARG A 39 -4.59 3.09 14.05
N LEU A 40 -3.97 2.17 13.32
CA LEU A 40 -2.71 2.41 12.62
C LEU A 40 -2.98 2.84 11.18
N THR A 41 -2.19 3.79 10.67
CA THR A 41 -2.23 4.16 9.25
C THR A 41 -1.52 3.11 8.42
N THR A 42 -2.29 2.33 7.66
CA THR A 42 -1.75 1.21 6.89
C THR A 42 -1.86 1.42 5.39
N LEU A 43 -0.76 1.18 4.68
CA LEU A 43 -0.72 1.18 3.22
C LEU A 43 -0.73 -0.26 2.71
N VAL A 44 -1.77 -0.64 1.97
CA VAL A 44 -1.83 -1.94 1.29
C VAL A 44 -1.49 -1.73 -0.18
N ILE A 45 -0.44 -2.40 -0.66
CA ILE A 45 0.03 -2.34 -2.04
C ILE A 45 -0.15 -3.70 -2.67
N ASP A 46 -0.85 -3.79 -3.79
CA ASP A 46 -0.92 -5.00 -4.60
C ASP A 46 -0.47 -4.72 -6.03
N LYS A 47 0.09 -5.75 -6.70
CA LYS A 47 0.51 -5.67 -8.09
C LYS A 47 -0.66 -5.90 -9.08
N ALA A 48 -1.76 -6.49 -8.63
CA ALA A 48 -2.90 -6.93 -9.43
C ALA A 48 -4.24 -6.50 -8.80
N VAL A 49 -5.33 -7.16 -9.19
CA VAL A 49 -6.67 -6.97 -8.60
C VAL A 49 -6.68 -7.53 -7.17
N PRO A 50 -7.33 -6.87 -6.19
CA PRO A 50 -7.47 -7.40 -4.84
C PRO A 50 -8.13 -8.79 -4.86
N GLY A 51 -7.47 -9.77 -4.25
CA GLY A 51 -7.83 -11.19 -4.28
C GLY A 51 -6.61 -12.12 -4.43
N GLY A 52 -5.44 -11.57 -4.78
CA GLY A 52 -4.19 -12.33 -4.84
C GLY A 52 -4.26 -13.52 -5.79
N GLN A 53 -3.77 -14.70 -5.37
CA GLN A 53 -3.78 -15.92 -6.18
C GLN A 53 -5.18 -16.50 -6.45
N ILE A 54 -6.23 -16.03 -5.76
CA ILE A 54 -7.62 -16.48 -6.01
C ILE A 54 -8.07 -16.06 -7.42
N LEU A 55 -7.64 -14.89 -7.91
CA LEU A 55 -7.93 -14.43 -9.27
C LEU A 55 -7.21 -15.24 -10.36
N ASN A 56 -6.14 -15.96 -10.01
CA ASN A 56 -5.39 -16.77 -10.97
C ASN A 56 -6.00 -18.16 -11.17
N THR A 57 -7.05 -18.53 -10.42
CA THR A 57 -7.76 -19.82 -10.52
C THR A 57 -8.77 -19.85 -11.68
N HIS A 58 -8.47 -19.18 -12.80
CA HIS A 58 -9.31 -19.27 -14.00
C HIS A 58 -8.93 -20.42 -14.94
N LEU A 59 -7.86 -21.16 -14.63
CA LEU A 59 -7.46 -22.37 -15.33
C LEU A 59 -7.80 -23.58 -14.46
N ILE A 60 -9.08 -23.96 -14.47
CA ILE A 60 -9.41 -25.38 -14.36
C ILE A 60 -8.82 -26.00 -15.65
N GLU A 61 -7.61 -26.53 -15.56
CA GLU A 61 -7.22 -27.63 -16.46
C GLU A 61 -8.03 -28.84 -15.99
N ASP A 62 -9.25 -28.97 -16.52
CA ASP A 62 -9.93 -30.25 -16.56
C ASP A 62 -9.04 -31.19 -17.40
N TYR A 63 -8.43 -32.17 -16.75
CA TYR A 63 -7.84 -33.33 -17.41
C TYR A 63 -8.88 -34.44 -17.54
#